data_AF-A0A2T7CL41-F1
#
_entry.id   AF-A0A2T7CL41-F1
#
_cell.length_a   1.000
_cell.length_b   1.000
_cell.length_c   1.000
_cell.angle_alpha   90.00
_cell.angle_beta   90.00
_cell.angle_gamma   90.00
#
_symmetry.space_group_name_H-M   'P 1'
#
loop_
_entity.id
_entity.type
_entity.pdbx_description
1 polymer ?
#
loop_
_entity_poly.entity_id
_entity_poly.type
_entity_poly.pdbx_seq_one_letter_code
_entity_poly.pdbx_strand_id
1 'polypeptide(L)'
;MAASKPSHLSGEAMEVSVEAGNRGDEARLDDDGRPRRTGTMWTASAHIITAVIGAGVLSLAWAMAQLGWVPGLVAMVVFAAISYYTSTLLANCYRSGDPVAGKRNYTYTEAVRAILGGAQVKLCGVIQYANLVGIAIGYTIAASISMLAIKRADCFHDKGHKNPCRSSSNPYMILFGAVEILFSQIPDFDQIWWLSIVAAVMSFTYATIGLSLGIAQTVANGGFRGSLTGVSVVAGVSPTQKVWRSLQAFGDISFAYSYAYILIEIQDTIRAPPPSEAVVMKRATMVSVATTTFFYMLCGCMGYAAFGDAAPDNLLTGFGFYEPFWLLDVANAAIVVHLVGAYQVFVQPLFAFVEARAAARWPGSRFLSREVRAGPFAFSVFRLTWRTAFVCLTTVVAMLLPFFGDVVGLLGAISFWPLTVYFPVQMYIKQRGVRRWSTRWVCLQTLSAACFLVSVAGAVGSTAGVMGAVKLHRPFSGY
;
A
#
# COMPACT_ATOMS: atom_id res chain seq x y z
N MET A 1 55.49 21.35 -67.22
CA MET A 1 55.64 21.29 -65.75
C MET A 1 54.59 22.21 -65.14
N ALA A 2 54.07 21.83 -63.97
CA ALA A 2 52.80 22.25 -63.35
C ALA A 2 52.64 23.75 -62.98
N ALA A 3 51.39 24.20 -63.11
CA ALA A 3 50.51 24.99 -62.22
C ALA A 3 51.07 25.92 -61.11
N SER A 4 50.45 27.12 -60.99
CA SER A 4 49.48 27.40 -59.89
C SER A 4 48.84 28.80 -60.02
N LYS A 5 47.53 28.89 -59.75
CA LYS A 5 46.73 30.11 -59.48
C LYS A 5 46.20 30.02 -58.04
N PRO A 6 46.00 31.14 -57.32
CA PRO A 6 45.49 31.11 -55.95
C PRO A 6 43.95 31.11 -55.89
N SER A 7 43.45 30.50 -54.82
CA SER A 7 42.04 30.30 -54.48
C SER A 7 41.45 31.47 -53.68
N HIS A 8 40.21 31.83 -54.02
CA HIS A 8 39.29 32.59 -53.17
C HIS A 8 38.61 31.62 -52.19
N LEU A 9 38.56 31.96 -50.90
CA LEU A 9 37.74 31.31 -49.88
C LEU A 9 36.56 32.23 -49.55
N SER A 10 35.35 31.80 -49.88
CA SER A 10 34.07 32.31 -49.38
C SER A 10 33.56 31.41 -48.26
N GLY A 11 33.03 32.02 -47.20
CA GLY A 11 32.62 31.33 -45.99
C GLY A 11 31.41 30.40 -46.15
N GLU A 12 31.49 29.26 -45.46
CA GLU A 12 30.34 28.44 -45.08
C GLU A 12 30.02 28.76 -43.61
N ALA A 13 28.81 29.28 -43.39
CA ALA A 13 28.23 29.42 -42.07
C ALA A 13 27.86 28.04 -41.54
N MET A 14 28.28 27.78 -40.30
CA MET A 14 28.01 26.59 -39.54
C MET A 14 26.52 26.53 -39.13
N GLU A 15 25.67 25.99 -40.00
CA GLU A 15 24.36 25.45 -39.63
C GLU A 15 24.58 24.10 -38.92
N VAL A 16 25.00 24.15 -37.65
CA VAL A 16 24.93 22.97 -36.77
C VAL A 16 23.44 22.72 -36.51
N SER A 17 22.93 21.68 -37.15
CA SER A 17 21.55 21.21 -37.09
C SER A 17 20.98 21.25 -35.68
N VAL A 18 20.05 22.18 -35.46
CA VAL A 18 19.08 22.15 -34.33
C VAL A 18 18.32 20.80 -34.31
N GLU A 19 18.20 20.14 -35.45
CA GLU A 19 17.62 18.79 -35.58
C GLU A 19 18.41 17.68 -34.87
N ALA A 20 19.73 17.81 -34.70
CA ALA A 20 20.55 16.79 -34.01
C ALA A 20 20.35 16.83 -32.49
N GLY A 21 20.09 18.02 -31.93
CA GLY A 21 19.69 18.19 -30.53
C GLY A 21 18.28 17.64 -30.26
N ASN A 22 17.33 17.94 -31.16
CA ASN A 22 15.96 17.41 -31.04
C ASN A 22 15.87 15.89 -31.16
N ARG A 23 16.68 15.23 -32.01
CA ARG A 23 16.69 13.75 -32.10
C ARG A 23 17.21 13.06 -30.83
N GLY A 24 18.10 13.71 -30.08
CA GLY A 24 18.59 13.20 -28.79
C GLY A 24 17.55 13.30 -27.67
N ASP A 25 16.71 14.33 -27.71
CA ASP A 25 15.65 14.55 -26.73
C ASP A 25 14.36 13.78 -27.07
N GLU A 26 13.99 13.61 -28.35
CA GLU A 26 12.90 12.71 -28.77
C GLU A 26 13.17 11.24 -28.41
N ALA A 27 14.44 10.80 -28.44
CA ALA A 27 14.82 9.45 -28.02
C ALA A 27 14.62 9.19 -26.51
N ARG A 28 14.37 10.24 -25.72
CA ARG A 28 14.18 10.21 -24.26
C ARG A 28 12.73 10.37 -23.80
N LEU A 29 11.79 10.55 -24.73
CA LEU A 29 10.37 10.72 -24.41
C LEU A 29 9.57 9.47 -24.83
N ASP A 30 8.46 9.25 -24.14
CA ASP A 30 7.44 8.25 -24.51
C ASP A 30 6.47 8.79 -25.58
N ASP A 31 5.56 7.93 -26.06
CA ASP A 31 4.50 8.25 -27.03
C ASP A 31 3.52 9.35 -26.58
N ASP A 32 3.55 9.72 -25.30
CA ASP A 32 2.76 10.80 -24.70
C ASP A 32 3.56 12.09 -24.45
N GLY A 33 4.81 12.17 -24.93
CA GLY A 33 5.68 13.34 -24.79
C GLY A 33 6.25 13.55 -23.38
N ARG A 34 6.10 12.58 -22.48
CA ARG A 34 6.69 12.60 -21.13
C ARG A 34 8.04 11.89 -21.09
N PRO A 35 8.88 12.13 -20.07
CA PRO A 35 10.10 11.36 -19.85
C PRO A 35 9.84 9.85 -19.92
N ARG A 36 10.72 9.13 -20.61
CA ARG A 36 10.56 7.71 -20.90
C ARG A 36 10.49 6.87 -19.64
N ARG A 37 9.43 6.08 -19.52
CA ARG A 37 9.23 5.12 -18.43
C ARG A 37 10.20 3.96 -18.53
N THR A 38 10.75 3.51 -17.41
CA THR A 38 11.80 2.46 -17.37
C THR A 38 11.38 1.22 -16.57
N GLY A 39 10.22 1.25 -15.91
CA GLY A 39 9.72 0.18 -15.08
C GLY A 39 9.50 -1.13 -15.84
N THR A 40 9.65 -2.23 -15.11
CA THR A 40 9.53 -3.59 -15.63
C THR A 40 8.49 -4.37 -14.83
N MET A 41 8.22 -5.60 -15.24
CA MET A 41 7.39 -6.54 -14.47
C MET A 41 7.92 -6.72 -13.03
N TRP A 42 9.24 -6.73 -12.83
CA TRP A 42 9.85 -6.90 -11.51
C TRP A 42 9.70 -5.67 -10.62
N THR A 43 9.93 -4.46 -11.15
CA THR A 43 9.73 -3.24 -10.37
C THR A 43 8.26 -3.04 -10.03
N ALA A 44 7.34 -3.29 -10.98
CA ALA A 44 5.91 -3.28 -10.72
C ALA A 44 5.51 -4.32 -9.65
N SER A 45 6.07 -5.53 -9.70
CA SER A 45 5.81 -6.55 -8.68
C SER A 45 6.36 -6.15 -7.31
N ALA A 46 7.55 -5.53 -7.26
CA ALA A 46 8.12 -5.01 -6.02
C ALA A 46 7.23 -3.92 -5.39
N HIS A 47 6.69 -2.99 -6.20
CA HIS A 47 5.72 -2.01 -5.73
C HIS A 47 4.44 -2.66 -5.20
N ILE A 48 3.86 -3.64 -5.91
CA ILE A 48 2.65 -4.34 -5.46
C ILE A 48 2.92 -5.13 -4.18
N ILE A 49 4.00 -5.91 -4.12
CA ILE A 49 4.39 -6.69 -2.94
C ILE A 49 4.62 -5.77 -1.74
N THR A 50 5.30 -4.64 -1.96
CA THR A 50 5.51 -3.61 -0.93
C THR A 50 4.19 -3.04 -0.42
N ALA A 51 3.25 -2.76 -1.32
CA ALA A 51 1.94 -2.24 -0.97
C ALA A 51 1.08 -3.24 -0.20
N VAL A 52 1.18 -4.53 -0.54
CA VAL A 52 0.32 -5.60 -0.05
C VAL A 52 0.88 -6.21 1.23
N ILE A 53 2.11 -6.78 1.22
CA ILE A 53 2.56 -7.65 2.31
C ILE A 53 2.57 -6.94 3.68
N GLY A 54 2.91 -5.66 3.75
CA GLY A 54 3.15 -4.83 4.94
C GLY A 54 2.31 -5.08 6.19
N ALA A 55 1.53 -4.08 6.58
CA ALA A 55 0.67 -4.17 7.76
C ALA A 55 -0.38 -5.31 7.62
N GLY A 56 -0.79 -5.61 6.40
CA GLY A 56 -1.82 -6.59 6.09
C GLY A 56 -1.50 -8.00 6.59
N VAL A 57 -0.26 -8.52 6.39
CA VAL A 57 0.07 -9.89 6.82
C VAL A 57 0.05 -10.08 8.33
N LEU A 58 0.35 -9.01 9.07
CA LEU A 58 0.52 -9.07 10.52
C LEU A 58 -0.81 -9.29 11.24
N SER A 59 -1.93 -8.78 10.69
CA SER A 59 -3.28 -8.94 11.27
C SER A 59 -4.01 -10.20 10.83
N LEU A 60 -3.49 -10.96 9.86
CA LEU A 60 -4.17 -12.15 9.34
C LEU A 60 -4.29 -13.28 10.37
N ALA A 61 -3.34 -13.41 11.29
CA ALA A 61 -3.44 -14.40 12.36
C ALA A 61 -4.64 -14.10 13.27
N TRP A 62 -4.86 -12.83 13.60
CA TRP A 62 -6.04 -12.39 14.33
C TRP A 62 -7.33 -12.58 13.53
N ALA A 63 -7.34 -12.21 12.25
CA ALA A 63 -8.51 -12.41 11.39
C ALA A 63 -8.90 -13.90 11.29
N MET A 64 -7.91 -14.78 11.16
CA MET A 64 -8.11 -16.24 11.24
C MET A 64 -8.68 -16.67 12.58
N ALA A 65 -8.25 -16.07 13.70
CA ALA A 65 -8.84 -16.37 15.00
C ALA A 65 -10.31 -15.93 15.11
N GLN A 66 -10.69 -14.78 14.52
CA GLN A 66 -12.09 -14.33 14.56
C GLN A 66 -13.02 -15.11 13.64
N LEU A 67 -12.51 -15.66 12.53
CA LEU A 67 -13.31 -16.37 11.53
C LEU A 67 -13.26 -17.91 11.71
N GLY A 68 -12.14 -18.43 12.19
CA GLY A 68 -11.86 -19.86 12.28
C GLY A 68 -11.19 -20.43 11.03
N TRP A 69 -10.79 -21.70 11.13
CA TRP A 69 -10.07 -22.39 10.07
C TRP A 69 -10.80 -22.38 8.72
N VAL A 70 -12.10 -22.71 8.70
CA VAL A 70 -12.84 -22.84 7.44
C VAL A 70 -13.19 -21.48 6.85
N PRO A 71 -13.93 -20.59 7.56
CA PRO A 71 -14.34 -19.31 6.98
C PRO A 71 -13.15 -18.40 6.72
N GLY A 72 -12.10 -18.44 7.56
CA GLY A 72 -10.88 -17.67 7.38
C GLY A 72 -10.13 -18.04 6.10
N LEU A 73 -9.85 -19.34 5.89
CA LEU A 73 -9.19 -19.81 4.66
C LEU A 73 -9.99 -19.49 3.40
N VAL A 74 -11.30 -19.74 3.43
CA VAL A 74 -12.19 -19.43 2.30
C VAL A 74 -12.17 -17.93 2.01
N ALA A 75 -12.25 -17.08 3.03
CA ALA A 75 -12.19 -15.63 2.87
C ALA A 75 -10.87 -15.21 2.23
N MET A 76 -9.73 -15.70 2.70
CA MET A 76 -8.42 -15.33 2.13
C MET A 76 -8.31 -15.68 0.64
N VAL A 77 -8.76 -16.87 0.23
CA VAL A 77 -8.72 -17.30 -1.18
C VAL A 77 -9.71 -16.47 -2.03
N VAL A 78 -10.91 -16.21 -1.52
CA VAL A 78 -11.92 -15.42 -2.23
C VAL A 78 -11.46 -13.98 -2.42
N PHE A 79 -10.93 -13.33 -1.38
CA PHE A 79 -10.41 -11.96 -1.49
C PHE A 79 -9.21 -11.87 -2.41
N ALA A 80 -8.29 -12.85 -2.39
CA ALA A 80 -7.20 -12.94 -3.36
C ALA A 80 -7.71 -13.02 -4.80
N ALA A 81 -8.68 -13.91 -5.06
CA ALA A 81 -9.26 -14.09 -6.39
C ALA A 81 -9.98 -12.82 -6.88
N ILE A 82 -10.75 -12.16 -6.01
CA ILE A 82 -11.45 -10.91 -6.32
C ILE A 82 -10.44 -9.80 -6.61
N SER A 83 -9.42 -9.64 -5.77
CA SER A 83 -8.38 -8.62 -5.95
C SER A 83 -7.61 -8.83 -7.25
N TYR A 84 -7.19 -10.07 -7.54
CA TYR A 84 -6.54 -10.41 -8.81
C TYR A 84 -7.43 -10.12 -10.03
N TYR A 85 -8.69 -10.55 -9.99
CA TYR A 85 -9.63 -10.39 -11.08
C TYR A 85 -9.91 -8.91 -11.37
N THR A 86 -10.26 -8.13 -10.34
CA THR A 86 -10.59 -6.71 -10.47
C THR A 86 -9.38 -5.86 -10.84
N SER A 87 -8.19 -6.17 -10.30
CA SER A 87 -6.93 -5.54 -10.72
C SER A 87 -6.59 -5.82 -12.18
N THR A 88 -6.90 -7.03 -12.67
CA THR A 88 -6.77 -7.37 -14.09
C THR A 88 -7.73 -6.58 -14.98
N LEU A 89 -8.94 -6.28 -14.49
CA LEU A 89 -9.88 -5.38 -15.19
C LEU A 89 -9.33 -3.95 -15.21
N LEU A 90 -8.87 -3.46 -14.05
CA LEU A 90 -8.30 -2.12 -13.89
C LEU A 90 -7.07 -1.89 -14.76
N ALA A 91 -6.19 -2.89 -14.91
CA ALA A 91 -5.01 -2.79 -15.76
C ALA A 91 -5.35 -2.51 -17.24
N ASN A 92 -6.54 -2.90 -17.69
CA ASN A 92 -7.02 -2.56 -19.04
C ASN A 92 -7.55 -1.13 -19.17
N CYS A 93 -7.75 -0.44 -18.05
CA CYS A 93 -8.31 0.91 -17.99
C CYS A 93 -7.24 2.00 -17.97
N TYR A 94 -5.95 1.63 -17.96
CA TYR A 94 -4.83 2.56 -18.02
C TYR A 94 -4.84 3.43 -19.27
N ARG A 95 -5.02 2.83 -20.46
CA ARG A 95 -5.25 3.59 -21.70
C ARG A 95 -6.74 3.70 -21.98
N SER A 96 -7.23 4.91 -22.23
CA SER A 96 -8.64 5.16 -22.58
C SER A 96 -8.87 5.09 -24.10
N GLY A 97 -9.98 4.47 -24.49
CA GLY A 97 -10.28 4.21 -25.90
C GLY A 97 -9.54 2.97 -26.39
N ASP A 98 -8.55 3.17 -27.28
CA ASP A 98 -7.75 2.08 -27.82
C ASP A 98 -6.81 1.47 -26.75
N PRO A 99 -6.74 0.13 -26.60
CA PRO A 99 -5.92 -0.51 -25.57
C PRO A 99 -4.39 -0.35 -25.73
N VAL A 100 -3.92 0.05 -26.92
CA VAL A 100 -2.50 0.14 -27.27
C VAL A 100 -2.07 1.58 -27.53
N ALA A 101 -2.84 2.32 -28.33
CA ALA A 101 -2.56 3.70 -28.73
C ALA A 101 -3.43 4.73 -28.01
N GLY A 102 -4.34 4.30 -27.15
CA GLY A 102 -5.21 5.21 -26.39
C GLY A 102 -4.43 6.09 -25.43
N LYS A 103 -5.04 7.23 -25.08
CA LYS A 103 -4.46 8.18 -24.13
C LYS A 103 -4.22 7.52 -22.77
N ARG A 104 -3.01 7.66 -22.24
CA ARG A 104 -2.63 7.18 -20.91
C ARG A 104 -3.34 7.98 -19.82
N ASN A 105 -3.79 7.27 -18.78
CA ASN A 105 -4.24 7.85 -17.52
C ASN A 105 -3.13 7.61 -16.48
N TYR A 106 -2.58 8.68 -15.93
CA TYR A 106 -1.41 8.61 -15.06
C TYR A 106 -1.78 8.24 -13.62
N THR A 107 -3.04 8.50 -13.26
CA THR A 107 -3.57 8.23 -11.92
C THR A 107 -4.91 7.51 -11.99
N TYR A 108 -5.24 6.80 -10.92
CA TYR A 108 -6.53 6.12 -10.79
C TYR A 108 -7.70 7.08 -10.99
N THR A 109 -7.66 8.26 -10.35
CA THR A 109 -8.70 9.28 -10.46
C THR A 109 -8.81 9.85 -11.89
N GLU A 110 -7.70 9.91 -12.65
CA GLU A 110 -7.74 10.27 -14.07
C GLU A 110 -8.42 9.21 -14.92
N ALA A 111 -8.15 7.92 -14.69
CA ALA A 111 -8.85 6.83 -15.38
C ALA A 111 -10.36 6.90 -15.13
N VAL A 112 -10.78 7.14 -13.89
CA VAL A 112 -12.20 7.35 -13.55
C VAL A 112 -12.76 8.59 -14.26
N ARG A 113 -11.98 9.68 -14.37
CA ARG A 113 -12.40 10.89 -15.09
C ARG A 113 -12.58 10.65 -16.59
N ALA A 114 -11.63 9.98 -17.23
CA ALA A 114 -11.63 9.72 -18.65
C ALA A 114 -12.72 8.72 -19.06
N ILE A 115 -12.94 7.69 -18.24
CA ILE A 115 -13.87 6.61 -18.57
C ILE A 115 -15.27 6.93 -18.06
N LEU A 116 -15.43 7.21 -16.77
CA LEU A 116 -16.74 7.31 -16.12
C LEU A 116 -17.26 8.75 -16.08
N GLY A 117 -16.42 9.70 -15.69
CA GLY A 117 -16.74 11.13 -15.63
C GLY A 117 -17.72 11.52 -14.51
N GLY A 118 -18.11 12.80 -14.48
CA GLY A 118 -19.16 13.32 -13.60
C GLY A 118 -18.88 13.19 -12.10
N ALA A 119 -19.93 12.91 -11.32
CA ALA A 119 -19.86 12.81 -9.85
C ALA A 119 -18.95 11.68 -9.35
N GLN A 120 -18.72 10.65 -10.16
CA GLN A 120 -17.89 9.50 -9.81
C GLN A 120 -16.42 9.88 -9.59
N VAL A 121 -15.92 10.91 -10.26
CA VAL A 121 -14.55 11.43 -10.06
C VAL A 121 -14.39 12.01 -8.66
N LYS A 122 -15.40 12.77 -8.18
CA LYS A 122 -15.38 13.37 -6.84
C LYS A 122 -15.45 12.28 -5.77
N LEU A 123 -16.35 11.30 -5.95
CA LEU A 123 -16.49 10.17 -5.03
C LEU A 123 -15.20 9.34 -4.96
N CYS A 124 -14.63 8.98 -6.11
CA CYS A 124 -13.36 8.25 -6.19
C CYS A 124 -12.24 9.02 -5.49
N GLY A 125 -12.06 10.30 -5.82
CA GLY A 125 -10.99 11.11 -5.23
C GLY A 125 -11.12 11.24 -3.71
N VAL A 126 -12.32 11.52 -3.19
CA VAL A 126 -12.53 11.62 -1.73
C VAL A 126 -12.17 10.32 -1.02
N ILE A 127 -12.67 9.18 -1.52
CA ILE A 127 -12.42 7.88 -0.88
C ILE A 127 -10.94 7.48 -1.03
N GLN A 128 -10.36 7.64 -2.24
CA GLN A 128 -8.97 7.30 -2.51
C GLN A 128 -8.02 8.09 -1.61
N TYR A 129 -8.09 9.42 -1.62
CA TYR A 129 -7.16 10.25 -0.85
C TYR A 129 -7.38 10.15 0.66
N ALA A 130 -8.63 10.00 1.13
CA ALA A 130 -8.88 9.71 2.55
C ALA A 130 -8.28 8.37 2.98
N ASN A 131 -8.35 7.35 2.11
CA ASN A 131 -7.73 6.06 2.39
C ASN A 131 -6.20 6.14 2.43
N LEU A 132 -5.57 6.89 1.52
CA LEU A 132 -4.11 7.10 1.52
C LEU A 132 -3.62 7.79 2.81
N VAL A 133 -4.38 8.79 3.32
CA VAL A 133 -4.12 9.42 4.63
C VAL A 133 -4.23 8.39 5.76
N GLY A 134 -5.27 7.56 5.72
CA GLY A 134 -5.48 6.51 6.70
C GLY A 134 -4.36 5.48 6.74
N ILE A 135 -3.85 5.05 5.57
CA ILE A 135 -2.72 4.13 5.47
C ILE A 135 -1.46 4.74 6.08
N ALA A 136 -1.19 6.02 5.81
CA ALA A 136 -0.07 6.74 6.42
C ALA A 136 -0.14 6.72 7.96
N ILE A 137 -1.34 6.93 8.52
CA ILE A 137 -1.58 6.82 9.97
C ILE A 137 -1.34 5.38 10.45
N GLY A 138 -1.94 4.39 9.78
CA GLY A 138 -1.81 2.97 10.14
C GLY A 138 -0.37 2.47 10.12
N TYR A 139 0.44 2.92 9.15
CA TYR A 139 1.86 2.56 9.05
C TYR A 139 2.71 3.22 10.13
N THR A 140 2.39 4.46 10.49
CA THR A 140 3.03 5.13 11.63
C THR A 140 2.77 4.36 12.93
N ILE A 141 1.54 3.88 13.14
CA ILE A 141 1.18 3.04 14.29
C ILE A 141 1.95 1.72 14.24
N ALA A 142 1.90 0.99 13.12
CA ALA A 142 2.54 -0.32 12.96
C ALA A 142 4.07 -0.26 13.19
N ALA A 143 4.75 0.72 12.59
CA ALA A 143 6.18 0.89 12.77
C ALA A 143 6.55 1.20 14.22
N SER A 144 5.74 2.01 14.91
CA SER A 144 5.95 2.30 16.33
C SER A 144 5.78 1.08 17.23
N ILE A 145 4.82 0.20 16.91
CA ILE A 145 4.61 -1.07 17.64
C ILE A 145 5.83 -1.98 17.47
N SER A 146 6.38 -2.08 16.26
CA SER A 146 7.57 -2.89 16.00
C SER A 146 8.83 -2.35 16.69
N MET A 147 9.07 -1.04 16.67
CA MET A 147 10.19 -0.46 17.42
C MET A 147 10.03 -0.61 18.95
N LEU A 148 8.80 -0.48 19.45
CA LEU A 148 8.49 -0.71 20.85
C LEU A 148 8.71 -2.18 21.24
N ALA A 149 8.41 -3.13 20.34
CA ALA A 149 8.65 -4.55 20.56
C ALA A 149 10.14 -4.85 20.74
N ILE A 150 11.01 -4.27 19.90
CA ILE A 150 12.48 -4.38 20.05
C ILE A 150 12.90 -3.89 21.43
N LYS A 151 12.48 -2.68 21.82
CA LYS A 151 12.85 -2.11 23.13
C LYS A 151 12.39 -2.97 24.30
N ARG A 152 11.21 -3.58 24.19
CA ARG A 152 10.67 -4.46 25.22
C ARG A 152 11.44 -5.77 25.29
N ALA A 153 11.75 -6.40 24.15
CA ALA A 153 12.56 -7.61 24.08
C ALA A 153 13.92 -7.40 24.74
N ASP A 154 14.64 -6.34 24.36
CA ASP A 154 15.92 -5.95 24.96
C ASP A 154 15.82 -5.74 26.47
N CYS A 155 14.77 -5.04 26.92
CA CYS A 155 14.56 -4.75 28.34
C CYS A 155 14.31 -6.02 29.15
N PHE A 156 13.53 -6.96 28.63
CA PHE A 156 13.26 -8.23 29.30
C PHE A 156 14.51 -9.11 29.35
N HIS A 157 15.35 -9.07 28.32
CA HIS A 157 16.62 -9.79 28.29
C HIS A 157 17.60 -9.24 29.34
N ASP A 158 17.78 -7.91 29.39
CA ASP A 158 18.73 -7.24 30.30
C ASP A 158 18.27 -7.27 31.77
N LYS A 159 16.99 -6.95 32.02
CA LYS A 159 16.46 -6.73 33.39
C LYS A 159 15.69 -7.92 33.95
N GLY A 160 15.53 -8.98 33.15
CA GLY A 160 14.73 -10.15 33.48
C GLY A 160 13.21 -9.88 33.47
N HIS A 161 12.44 -10.96 33.44
CA HIS A 161 10.98 -10.94 33.26
C HIS A 161 10.16 -10.35 34.42
N LYS A 162 10.80 -9.99 35.54
CA LYS A 162 10.13 -9.36 36.69
C LYS A 162 9.93 -7.86 36.48
N ASN A 163 10.66 -7.23 35.56
CA ASN A 163 10.48 -5.82 35.25
C ASN A 163 9.29 -5.65 34.29
N PRO A 164 8.32 -4.76 34.56
CA PRO A 164 7.18 -4.58 33.68
C PRO A 164 7.53 -3.94 32.33
N CYS A 165 8.78 -3.48 32.14
CA CYS A 165 9.34 -2.93 30.89
C CYS A 165 8.37 -2.00 30.15
N ARG A 166 7.67 -1.14 30.91
CA ARG A 166 6.68 -0.22 30.35
C ARG A 166 7.42 0.85 29.54
N SER A 167 6.97 1.04 28.30
CA SER A 167 7.47 2.07 27.39
C SER A 167 6.32 2.57 26.53
N SER A 168 6.34 3.86 26.22
CA SER A 168 5.34 4.55 25.39
C SER A 168 5.67 4.37 23.91
N SER A 169 4.64 4.22 23.06
CA SER A 169 4.78 4.19 21.60
C SER A 169 5.03 5.57 20.98
N ASN A 170 4.69 6.66 21.68
CA ASN A 170 4.74 8.03 21.15
C ASN A 170 6.13 8.45 20.63
N PRO A 171 7.25 8.22 21.34
CA PRO A 171 8.58 8.56 20.81
C PRO A 171 8.91 7.83 19.51
N TYR A 172 8.44 6.59 19.35
CA TYR A 172 8.65 5.80 18.15
C TYR A 172 7.79 6.26 16.98
N MET A 173 6.56 6.74 17.23
CA MET A 173 5.74 7.39 16.21
C MET A 173 6.41 8.67 15.70
N ILE A 174 6.95 9.50 16.61
CA ILE A 174 7.68 10.73 16.26
C ILE A 174 8.95 10.38 15.48
N LEU A 175 9.70 9.36 15.89
CA LEU A 175 10.89 8.89 15.19
C LEU A 175 10.56 8.43 13.77
N PHE A 176 9.51 7.61 13.60
CA PHE A 176 9.06 7.18 12.28
C PHE A 176 8.63 8.38 11.43
N GLY A 177 7.84 9.30 11.98
CA GLY A 177 7.47 10.54 11.31
C GLY A 177 8.67 11.38 10.88
N ALA A 178 9.72 11.46 11.70
CA ALA A 178 10.96 12.16 11.34
C ALA A 178 11.68 11.50 10.15
N VAL A 179 11.73 10.17 10.11
CA VAL A 179 12.26 9.42 8.95
C VAL A 179 11.40 9.68 7.72
N GLU A 180 10.07 9.63 7.85
CA GLU A 180 9.15 9.87 6.74
C GLU A 180 9.21 11.30 6.22
N ILE A 181 9.51 12.31 7.04
CA ILE A 181 9.75 13.67 6.56
C ILE A 181 10.91 13.68 5.56
N LEU A 182 11.99 12.93 5.81
CA LEU A 182 13.15 12.85 4.92
C LEU A 182 12.81 12.12 3.62
N PHE A 183 12.24 10.91 3.71
CA PHE A 183 11.92 10.10 2.53
C PHE A 183 10.79 10.69 1.69
N SER A 184 9.86 11.40 2.32
CA SER A 184 8.79 12.12 1.63
C SER A 184 9.31 13.24 0.73
N GLN A 185 10.58 13.64 0.82
CA GLN A 185 11.16 14.62 -0.11
C GLN A 185 11.59 14.02 -1.45
N ILE A 186 11.51 12.69 -1.63
CA ILE A 186 11.76 12.07 -2.93
C ILE A 186 10.73 12.60 -3.94
N PRO A 187 11.14 13.17 -5.09
CA PRO A 187 10.24 13.96 -5.95
C PRO A 187 9.02 13.20 -6.46
N ASP A 188 9.24 11.99 -6.99
CA ASP A 188 8.27 11.26 -7.83
C ASP A 188 8.23 9.76 -7.52
N PHE A 189 7.10 9.12 -7.88
CA PHE A 189 6.83 7.69 -7.61
C PHE A 189 7.78 6.75 -8.37
N ASP A 190 8.26 7.13 -9.55
CA ASP A 190 9.22 6.33 -10.31
C ASP A 190 10.58 6.27 -9.62
N GLN A 191 10.97 7.30 -8.84
CA GLN A 191 12.26 7.37 -8.15
C GLN A 191 12.33 6.49 -6.88
N ILE A 192 11.19 6.00 -6.37
CA ILE A 192 11.13 5.14 -5.18
C ILE A 192 11.22 3.63 -5.50
N TRP A 193 11.55 3.25 -6.75
CA TRP A 193 11.65 1.84 -7.16
C TRP A 193 12.63 1.03 -6.31
N TRP A 194 13.79 1.59 -5.98
CA TRP A 194 14.82 0.91 -5.18
C TRP A 194 14.35 0.72 -3.73
N LEU A 195 13.65 1.72 -3.19
CA LEU A 195 13.08 1.67 -1.85
C LEU A 195 12.00 0.60 -1.77
N SER A 196 11.21 0.44 -2.85
CA SER A 196 10.21 -0.63 -2.97
C SER A 196 10.85 -2.02 -3.08
N ILE A 197 12.02 -2.16 -3.72
CA ILE A 197 12.74 -3.44 -3.72
C ILE A 197 13.22 -3.78 -2.30
N VAL A 198 13.84 -2.82 -1.61
CA VAL A 198 14.28 -3.01 -0.22
C VAL A 198 13.09 -3.39 0.67
N ALA A 199 11.98 -2.67 0.57
CA ALA A 199 10.77 -2.97 1.34
C ALA A 199 10.19 -4.35 1.00
N ALA A 200 10.16 -4.75 -0.27
CA ALA A 200 9.72 -6.09 -0.67
C ALA A 200 10.61 -7.19 -0.07
N VAL A 201 11.94 -7.03 -0.08
CA VAL A 201 12.87 -7.99 0.54
C VAL A 201 12.62 -8.07 2.04
N MET A 202 12.53 -6.93 2.72
CA MET A 202 12.25 -6.90 4.16
C MET A 202 10.90 -7.55 4.50
N SER A 203 9.90 -7.44 3.60
CA SER A 203 8.60 -8.09 3.78
C SER A 203 8.69 -9.60 3.82
N PHE A 204 9.49 -10.18 2.92
CA PHE A 204 9.76 -11.60 2.94
C PHE A 204 10.57 -11.99 4.18
N THR A 205 11.53 -11.16 4.60
CA THR A 205 12.33 -11.43 5.79
C THR A 205 11.46 -11.60 7.03
N TYR A 206 10.61 -10.61 7.37
CA TYR A 206 9.80 -10.72 8.57
C TYR A 206 8.65 -11.74 8.43
N ALA A 207 8.10 -11.93 7.23
CA ALA A 207 7.06 -12.95 7.00
C ALA A 207 7.62 -14.37 7.17
N THR A 208 8.82 -14.65 6.63
CA THR A 208 9.51 -15.93 6.83
C THR A 208 9.86 -16.15 8.29
N ILE A 209 10.37 -15.15 9.00
CA ILE A 209 10.65 -15.27 10.43
C ILE A 209 9.36 -15.53 11.22
N GLY A 210 8.30 -14.74 11.01
CA GLY A 210 7.01 -14.91 11.66
C GLY A 210 6.40 -16.29 11.42
N LEU A 211 6.53 -16.81 10.18
CA LEU A 211 6.15 -18.17 9.84
C LEU A 211 6.96 -19.22 10.61
N SER A 212 8.29 -19.10 10.61
CA SER A 212 9.18 -20.00 11.34
C SER A 212 8.87 -20.03 12.84
N LEU A 213 8.63 -18.86 13.44
CA LEU A 213 8.22 -18.73 14.84
C LEU A 213 6.85 -19.37 15.09
N GLY A 214 5.88 -19.17 14.19
CA GLY A 214 4.57 -19.81 14.27
C GLY A 214 4.63 -21.33 14.18
N ILE A 215 5.48 -21.88 13.31
CA ILE A 215 5.75 -23.31 13.22
C ILE A 215 6.38 -23.83 14.51
N ALA A 216 7.45 -23.18 14.98
CA ALA A 216 8.12 -23.58 16.21
C ALA A 216 7.17 -23.58 17.42
N GLN A 217 6.34 -22.53 17.55
CA GLN A 217 5.35 -22.44 18.62
C GLN A 217 4.25 -23.51 18.49
N THR A 218 3.80 -23.81 17.27
CA THR A 218 2.81 -24.90 17.04
C THR A 218 3.38 -26.26 17.43
N VAL A 219 4.65 -26.51 17.13
CA VAL A 219 5.35 -27.74 17.55
C VAL A 219 5.51 -27.77 19.07
N ALA A 220 5.91 -26.67 19.70
CA ALA A 220 6.03 -26.55 21.15
C ALA A 220 4.69 -26.76 21.88
N ASN A 221 3.58 -26.38 21.24
CA ASN A 221 2.23 -26.63 21.76
C ASN A 221 1.80 -28.11 21.67
N GLY A 222 2.54 -28.96 20.95
CA GLY A 222 2.16 -30.36 20.70
C GLY A 222 1.04 -30.54 19.66
N GLY A 223 0.68 -29.49 18.91
CA GLY A 223 -0.39 -29.56 17.91
C GLY A 223 -0.97 -28.20 17.51
N PHE A 224 -1.89 -28.24 16.55
CA PHE A 224 -2.59 -27.07 16.04
C PHE A 224 -3.65 -26.59 17.03
N ARG A 225 -3.58 -25.32 17.43
CA ARG A 225 -4.67 -24.64 18.15
C ARG A 225 -5.73 -24.11 17.19
N GLY A 226 -6.75 -23.47 17.77
CA GLY A 226 -7.85 -22.85 17.04
C GLY A 226 -9.02 -23.81 16.80
N SER A 227 -10.20 -23.23 16.59
CA SER A 227 -11.42 -23.93 16.25
C SER A 227 -11.80 -23.74 14.77
N LEU A 228 -12.74 -24.56 14.28
CA LEU A 228 -13.27 -24.45 12.92
C LEU A 228 -14.00 -23.13 12.65
N THR A 229 -14.57 -22.49 13.68
CA THR A 229 -15.46 -21.32 13.58
C THR A 229 -14.98 -20.11 14.40
N GLY A 230 -13.70 -20.12 14.76
CA GLY A 230 -13.01 -19.01 15.43
C GLY A 230 -13.31 -18.92 16.91
N VAL A 231 -13.09 -17.73 17.47
CA VAL A 231 -13.21 -17.44 18.91
C VAL A 231 -14.50 -18.00 19.49
N SER A 232 -14.37 -18.79 20.56
CA SER A 232 -15.51 -19.36 21.27
C SER A 232 -16.19 -18.31 22.17
N VAL A 233 -17.53 -18.35 22.26
CA VAL A 233 -18.33 -17.44 23.13
C VAL A 233 -18.04 -17.71 24.64
N VAL A 234 -17.29 -18.76 24.95
CA VAL A 234 -17.07 -19.25 26.33
C VAL A 234 -15.85 -18.58 27.01
N ALA A 235 -15.14 -17.67 26.33
CA ALA A 235 -13.95 -17.00 26.86
C ALA A 235 -14.12 -15.47 27.02
N GLY A 236 -15.15 -15.02 27.74
CA GLY A 236 -15.32 -13.60 28.11
C GLY A 236 -15.68 -12.65 26.96
N VAL A 237 -16.04 -13.17 25.78
CA VAL A 237 -16.52 -12.41 24.61
C VAL A 237 -18.02 -12.63 24.45
N SER A 238 -18.81 -11.55 24.44
CA SER A 238 -20.25 -11.67 24.24
C SER A 238 -20.59 -12.12 22.81
N PRO A 239 -21.77 -12.74 22.56
CA PRO A 239 -22.20 -13.11 21.21
C PRO A 239 -22.13 -11.93 20.22
N THR A 240 -22.53 -10.75 20.69
CA THR A 240 -22.49 -9.51 19.92
C THR A 240 -21.07 -9.07 19.59
N GLN A 241 -20.14 -9.15 20.54
CA GLN A 241 -18.72 -8.85 20.29
C GLN A 241 -18.10 -9.84 19.31
N LYS A 242 -18.47 -11.13 19.39
CA LYS A 242 -18.03 -12.12 18.40
C LYS A 242 -18.45 -11.71 16.99
N VAL A 243 -19.72 -11.33 16.79
CA VAL A 243 -20.21 -10.86 15.49
C VAL A 243 -19.40 -9.65 15.01
N TRP A 244 -19.19 -8.63 15.85
CA TRP A 244 -18.44 -7.45 15.45
C TRP A 244 -17.00 -7.75 15.04
N ARG A 245 -16.31 -8.61 15.80
CA ARG A 245 -14.93 -9.02 15.48
C ARG A 245 -14.85 -9.87 14.22
N SER A 246 -15.78 -10.80 14.01
CA SER A 246 -15.84 -11.57 12.76
C SER A 246 -16.11 -10.67 11.55
N LEU A 247 -16.94 -9.63 11.71
CA LEU A 247 -17.15 -8.64 10.65
C LEU A 247 -15.89 -7.80 10.38
N GLN A 248 -15.23 -7.32 11.43
CA GLN A 248 -13.97 -6.58 11.33
C GLN A 248 -12.88 -7.41 10.63
N ALA A 249 -12.81 -8.71 10.88
CA ALA A 249 -11.84 -9.60 10.22
C ALA A 249 -11.98 -9.61 8.68
N PHE A 250 -13.18 -9.43 8.13
CA PHE A 250 -13.33 -9.22 6.68
C PHE A 250 -12.72 -7.88 6.24
N GLY A 251 -12.82 -6.83 7.07
CA GLY A 251 -12.12 -5.56 6.87
C GLY A 251 -10.61 -5.77 6.82
N ASP A 252 -10.04 -6.49 7.78
CA ASP A 252 -8.59 -6.77 7.83
C ASP A 252 -8.10 -7.55 6.62
N ILE A 253 -8.80 -8.63 6.25
CA ILE A 253 -8.48 -9.42 5.05
C ILE A 253 -8.63 -8.55 3.79
N SER A 254 -9.65 -7.70 3.73
CA SER A 254 -9.84 -6.79 2.60
C SER A 254 -8.71 -5.77 2.48
N PHE A 255 -8.23 -5.22 3.60
CA PHE A 255 -7.08 -4.33 3.63
C PHE A 255 -5.83 -5.04 3.11
N ALA A 256 -5.58 -6.26 3.59
CA ALA A 256 -4.43 -7.05 3.19
C ALA A 256 -4.36 -7.25 1.66
N TYR A 257 -5.48 -7.43 0.98
CA TYR A 257 -5.50 -7.60 -0.48
C TYR A 257 -5.72 -6.31 -1.30
N SER A 258 -5.77 -5.14 -0.66
CA SER A 258 -6.15 -3.90 -1.34
C SER A 258 -4.96 -3.02 -1.71
N TYR A 259 -4.57 -3.06 -2.98
CA TYR A 259 -3.58 -2.18 -3.60
C TYR A 259 -4.09 -1.51 -4.89
N ALA A 260 -5.31 -1.84 -5.31
CA ALA A 260 -5.88 -1.42 -6.59
C ALA A 260 -5.90 0.11 -6.78
N TYR A 261 -6.07 0.88 -5.69
CA TYR A 261 -6.12 2.34 -5.70
C TYR A 261 -4.76 3.04 -5.88
N ILE A 262 -3.67 2.29 -6.08
CA ILE A 262 -2.38 2.81 -6.58
C ILE A 262 -1.90 2.04 -7.82
N LEU A 263 -2.72 1.11 -8.35
CA LEU A 263 -2.31 0.22 -9.43
C LEU A 263 -2.02 0.98 -10.72
N ILE A 264 -2.82 2.01 -11.03
CA ILE A 264 -2.64 2.81 -12.24
C ILE A 264 -1.35 3.62 -12.16
N GLU A 265 -1.04 4.17 -10.99
CA GLU A 265 0.19 4.89 -10.70
C GLU A 265 1.42 3.97 -10.84
N ILE A 266 1.34 2.72 -10.34
CA ILE A 266 2.40 1.71 -10.57
C ILE A 266 2.49 1.37 -12.06
N GLN A 267 1.36 1.21 -12.74
CA GLN A 267 1.32 0.87 -14.17
C GLN A 267 1.92 1.99 -15.02
N ASP A 268 1.78 3.24 -14.60
CA ASP A 268 2.38 4.41 -15.24
C ASP A 268 3.90 4.45 -15.12
N THR A 269 4.53 3.60 -14.30
CA THR A 269 6.00 3.48 -14.28
C THR A 269 6.53 2.53 -15.36
N ILE A 270 5.67 1.69 -15.93
CA ILE A 270 6.07 0.59 -16.83
C ILE A 270 6.48 1.17 -18.17
N ARG A 271 7.63 0.72 -18.67
CA ARG A 271 8.14 1.11 -20.00
C ARG A 271 7.13 0.82 -21.11
N ALA A 272 7.10 1.71 -22.10
CA ALA A 272 6.26 1.59 -23.28
C ALA A 272 6.51 0.28 -24.08
N PRO A 273 5.49 -0.24 -24.81
CA PRO A 273 5.53 -1.52 -25.52
C PRO A 273 6.64 -1.70 -26.57
N PRO A 274 6.91 -2.96 -27.00
CA PRO A 274 6.26 -4.22 -26.58
C PRO A 274 6.94 -4.94 -25.39
N PRO A 275 6.18 -5.68 -24.54
CA PRO A 275 4.71 -5.83 -24.49
C PRO A 275 4.01 -4.62 -23.84
N SER A 276 2.68 -4.49 -24.03
CA SER A 276 1.93 -3.35 -23.47
C SER A 276 1.93 -3.31 -21.94
N GLU A 277 1.78 -2.11 -21.40
CA GLU A 277 1.79 -1.81 -19.97
C GLU A 277 0.74 -2.66 -19.24
N ALA A 278 -0.43 -2.85 -19.84
CA ALA A 278 -1.50 -3.70 -19.31
C ALA A 278 -1.12 -5.19 -19.25
N VAL A 279 -0.37 -5.70 -20.23
CA VAL A 279 0.10 -7.10 -20.22
C VAL A 279 1.16 -7.30 -19.13
N VAL A 280 2.11 -6.37 -19.02
CA VAL A 280 3.14 -6.38 -17.98
C VAL A 280 2.49 -6.30 -16.60
N MET A 281 1.55 -5.36 -16.40
CA MET A 281 0.86 -5.16 -15.13
C MET A 281 0.04 -6.39 -14.70
N LYS A 282 -0.65 -7.07 -15.63
CA LYS A 282 -1.37 -8.32 -15.32
C LYS A 282 -0.44 -9.43 -14.87
N ARG A 283 0.73 -9.57 -15.51
CA ARG A 283 1.74 -10.55 -15.09
C ARG A 283 2.31 -10.21 -13.71
N ALA A 284 2.63 -8.94 -13.47
CA ALA A 284 3.10 -8.47 -12.17
C ALA A 284 2.03 -8.69 -11.07
N THR A 285 0.78 -8.37 -11.37
CA THR A 285 -0.38 -8.62 -10.49
C THR A 285 -0.54 -10.11 -10.18
N MET A 286 -0.45 -10.99 -11.19
CA MET A 286 -0.54 -12.44 -10.98
C MET A 286 0.55 -12.94 -10.03
N VAL A 287 1.82 -12.61 -10.31
CA VAL A 287 2.95 -13.05 -9.47
C VAL A 287 2.85 -12.47 -8.07
N SER A 288 2.50 -11.19 -7.94
CA SER A 288 2.42 -10.52 -6.65
C SER A 288 1.29 -11.11 -5.80
N VAL A 289 0.06 -11.23 -6.33
CA VAL A 289 -1.07 -11.79 -5.59
C VAL A 289 -0.83 -13.26 -5.24
N ALA A 290 -0.27 -14.07 -6.13
CA ALA A 290 0.06 -15.46 -5.82
C ALA A 290 1.07 -15.56 -4.67
N THR A 291 2.14 -14.74 -4.74
CA THR A 291 3.20 -14.72 -3.72
C THR A 291 2.66 -14.21 -2.39
N THR A 292 1.90 -13.11 -2.38
CA THR A 292 1.36 -12.56 -1.14
C THR A 292 0.35 -13.51 -0.52
N THR A 293 -0.56 -14.10 -1.31
CA THR A 293 -1.54 -15.10 -0.84
C THR A 293 -0.85 -16.29 -0.16
N PHE A 294 0.24 -16.77 -0.74
CA PHE A 294 1.04 -17.85 -0.15
C PHE A 294 1.57 -17.47 1.24
N PHE A 295 2.26 -16.34 1.37
CA PHE A 295 2.79 -15.88 2.66
C PHE A 295 1.67 -15.53 3.66
N TYR A 296 0.58 -14.96 3.17
CA TYR A 296 -0.60 -14.62 3.97
C TYR A 296 -1.23 -15.85 4.59
N MET A 297 -1.53 -16.86 3.77
CA MET A 297 -2.09 -18.11 4.27
C MET A 297 -1.12 -18.76 5.25
N LEU A 298 0.18 -18.82 4.95
CA LEU A 298 1.15 -19.41 5.86
C LEU A 298 1.24 -18.67 7.20
N CYS A 299 1.40 -17.35 7.19
CA CYS A 299 1.51 -16.55 8.42
C CYS A 299 0.19 -16.53 9.21
N GLY A 300 -0.94 -16.35 8.52
CA GLY A 300 -2.27 -16.34 9.15
C GLY A 300 -2.61 -17.70 9.77
N CYS A 301 -2.42 -18.79 9.02
CA CYS A 301 -2.68 -20.14 9.51
C CYS A 301 -1.71 -20.54 10.62
N MET A 302 -0.41 -20.31 10.46
CA MET A 302 0.56 -20.71 11.49
C MET A 302 0.49 -19.84 12.73
N GLY A 303 0.13 -18.56 12.59
CA GLY A 303 -0.21 -17.70 13.73
C GLY A 303 -1.44 -18.23 14.48
N TYR A 304 -2.50 -18.61 13.77
CA TYR A 304 -3.69 -19.19 14.39
C TYR A 304 -3.44 -20.58 15.00
N ALA A 305 -2.61 -21.41 14.35
CA ALA A 305 -2.17 -22.70 14.89
C ALA A 305 -1.34 -22.53 16.18
N ALA A 306 -0.52 -21.49 16.25
CA ALA A 306 0.32 -21.19 17.40
C ALA A 306 -0.48 -20.62 18.58
N PHE A 307 -1.45 -19.74 18.33
CA PHE A 307 -2.09 -18.94 19.39
C PHE A 307 -3.58 -19.24 19.61
N GLY A 308 -4.27 -19.83 18.64
CA GLY A 308 -5.71 -20.08 18.70
C GLY A 308 -6.51 -18.79 18.87
N ASP A 309 -7.50 -18.81 19.76
CA ASP A 309 -8.37 -17.65 20.09
C ASP A 309 -7.59 -16.43 20.61
N ALA A 310 -6.34 -16.62 21.07
CA ALA A 310 -5.46 -15.59 21.58
C ALA A 310 -4.49 -15.01 20.54
N ALA A 311 -4.70 -15.28 19.24
CA ALA A 311 -3.86 -14.73 18.18
C ALA A 311 -3.87 -13.18 18.23
N PRO A 312 -2.69 -12.54 18.22
CA PRO A 312 -2.58 -11.09 18.34
C PRO A 312 -2.88 -10.37 17.01
N ASP A 313 -3.35 -9.12 17.08
CA ASP A 313 -3.56 -8.22 15.93
C ASP A 313 -2.30 -7.98 15.10
N ASN A 314 -1.13 -8.16 15.71
CA ASN A 314 0.15 -8.18 15.03
C ASN A 314 0.87 -9.47 15.41
N LEU A 315 1.00 -10.39 14.45
CA LEU A 315 1.61 -11.71 14.62
C LEU A 315 2.90 -11.69 15.46
N LEU A 316 3.81 -10.75 15.19
CA LEU A 316 5.10 -10.70 15.89
C LEU A 316 4.99 -10.34 17.37
N THR A 317 3.94 -9.62 17.78
CA THR A 317 3.75 -9.26 19.19
C THR A 317 3.41 -10.47 20.06
N GLY A 318 2.87 -11.54 19.48
CA GLY A 318 2.61 -12.81 20.18
C GLY A 318 3.89 -13.57 20.55
N PHE A 319 5.00 -13.25 19.90
CA PHE A 319 6.32 -13.85 20.15
C PHE A 319 7.21 -12.98 21.03
N GLY A 320 6.68 -11.95 21.71
CA GLY A 320 7.46 -11.01 22.55
C GLY A 320 8.36 -11.62 23.63
N PHE A 321 8.24 -12.93 23.87
CA PHE A 321 9.02 -13.71 24.85
C PHE A 321 9.79 -14.88 24.20
N TYR A 322 9.91 -14.90 22.88
CA TYR A 322 10.52 -15.99 22.14
C TYR A 322 12.05 -15.92 22.22
N GLU A 323 12.69 -17.06 22.48
CA GLU A 323 14.14 -17.21 22.41
C GLU A 323 14.54 -17.99 21.13
N PRO A 324 15.47 -17.49 20.30
CA PRO A 324 16.33 -16.34 20.59
C PRO A 324 15.70 -14.98 20.28
N PHE A 325 15.75 -14.06 21.24
CA PHE A 325 15.12 -12.73 21.14
C PHE A 325 15.64 -11.88 19.96
N TRP A 326 16.92 -12.02 19.60
CA TRP A 326 17.51 -11.28 18.46
C TRP A 326 16.79 -11.56 17.13
N LEU A 327 16.21 -12.76 16.96
CA LEU A 327 15.49 -13.12 15.74
C LEU A 327 14.18 -12.31 15.63
N LEU A 328 13.53 -12.08 16.77
CA LEU A 328 12.35 -11.23 16.86
C LEU A 328 12.72 -9.76 16.59
N ASP A 329 13.88 -9.31 17.07
CA ASP A 329 14.34 -7.94 16.83
C ASP A 329 14.63 -7.70 15.36
N VAL A 330 15.28 -8.65 14.68
CA VAL A 330 15.50 -8.62 13.23
C VAL A 330 14.18 -8.54 12.48
N ALA A 331 13.17 -9.33 12.87
CA ALA A 331 11.86 -9.30 12.22
C ALA A 331 11.15 -7.96 12.41
N ASN A 332 11.18 -7.38 13.61
CA ASN A 332 10.59 -6.07 13.87
C ASN A 332 11.36 -4.93 13.18
N ALA A 333 12.69 -5.00 13.12
CA ALA A 333 13.49 -4.03 12.37
C ALA A 333 13.18 -4.10 10.88
N ALA A 334 13.02 -5.31 10.32
CA ALA A 334 12.61 -5.51 8.93
C ALA A 334 11.21 -4.93 8.67
N ILE A 335 10.25 -5.06 9.59
CA ILE A 335 8.94 -4.38 9.48
C ILE A 335 9.12 -2.85 9.39
N VAL A 336 9.93 -2.26 10.27
CA VAL A 336 10.14 -0.81 10.27
C VAL A 336 10.70 -0.34 8.92
N VAL A 337 11.74 -1.01 8.41
CA VAL A 337 12.32 -0.69 7.09
C VAL A 337 11.33 -0.90 5.96
N HIS A 338 10.55 -1.98 6.00
CA HIS A 338 9.48 -2.22 5.03
C HIS A 338 8.45 -1.09 5.02
N LEU A 339 7.98 -0.68 6.20
CA LEU A 339 6.94 0.33 6.33
C LEU A 339 7.40 1.70 5.86
N VAL A 340 8.70 2.00 5.91
CA VAL A 340 9.24 3.21 5.27
C VAL A 340 8.99 3.21 3.76
N GLY A 341 9.32 2.12 3.08
CA GLY A 341 9.06 2.02 1.64
C GLY A 341 7.58 1.95 1.30
N ALA A 342 6.79 1.20 2.08
CA ALA A 342 5.36 1.09 1.88
C ALA A 342 4.65 2.44 2.08
N TYR A 343 5.05 3.22 3.08
CA TYR A 343 4.52 4.58 3.31
C TYR A 343 4.69 5.43 2.04
N GLN A 344 5.91 5.47 1.49
CA GLN A 344 6.21 6.22 0.27
C GLN A 344 5.37 5.77 -0.92
N VAL A 345 5.19 4.47 -1.12
CA VAL A 345 4.33 3.94 -2.19
C VAL A 345 2.89 4.47 -2.10
N PHE A 346 2.33 4.67 -0.90
CA PHE A 346 0.97 5.18 -0.76
C PHE A 346 0.85 6.70 -0.72
N VAL A 347 1.83 7.44 -0.17
CA VAL A 347 1.70 8.90 -0.03
C VAL A 347 2.14 9.68 -1.26
N GLN A 348 3.03 9.13 -2.10
CA GLN A 348 3.51 9.84 -3.29
C GLN A 348 2.39 10.20 -4.28
N PRO A 349 1.38 9.35 -4.56
CA PRO A 349 0.22 9.74 -5.37
C PRO A 349 -0.59 10.91 -4.78
N LEU A 350 -0.70 10.98 -3.44
CA LEU A 350 -1.37 12.09 -2.75
C LEU A 350 -0.55 13.38 -2.88
N PHE A 351 0.77 13.30 -2.74
CA PHE A 351 1.70 14.42 -2.95
C PHE A 351 1.60 14.98 -4.35
N ALA A 352 1.73 14.11 -5.37
CA ALA A 352 1.59 14.50 -6.76
C ALA A 352 0.23 15.18 -7.05
N PHE A 353 -0.86 14.66 -6.48
CA PHE A 353 -2.19 15.27 -6.64
C PHE A 353 -2.28 16.68 -6.03
N VAL A 354 -1.86 16.86 -4.78
CA VAL A 354 -1.93 18.17 -4.10
C VAL A 354 -1.03 19.18 -4.81
N GLU A 355 0.17 18.76 -5.21
CA GLU A 355 1.13 19.60 -5.92
C GLU A 355 0.65 20.03 -7.30
N ALA A 356 0.14 19.10 -8.11
CA ALA A 356 -0.44 19.42 -9.41
C ALA A 356 -1.62 20.37 -9.28
N ARG A 357 -2.48 20.16 -8.26
CA ARG A 357 -3.65 21.01 -8.02
C ARG A 357 -3.27 22.41 -7.54
N ALA A 358 -2.26 22.51 -6.68
CA ALA A 358 -1.74 23.80 -6.22
C ALA A 358 -1.10 24.58 -7.37
N ALA A 359 -0.27 23.92 -8.19
CA ALA A 359 0.36 24.52 -9.37
C ALA A 359 -0.69 25.03 -10.38
N ALA A 360 -1.73 24.26 -10.65
CA ALA A 360 -2.82 24.67 -11.54
C ALA A 360 -3.66 25.83 -10.97
N ARG A 361 -3.86 25.86 -9.64
CA ARG A 361 -4.71 26.88 -8.99
C ARG A 361 -4.00 28.22 -8.78
N TRP A 362 -2.66 28.21 -8.65
CA TRP A 362 -1.84 29.38 -8.36
C TRP A 362 -0.53 29.42 -9.19
N PRO A 363 -0.61 29.48 -10.53
CA PRO A 363 0.56 29.35 -11.41
C PRO A 363 1.63 30.45 -11.21
N GLY A 364 1.25 31.63 -10.72
CA GLY A 364 2.18 32.74 -10.44
C GLY A 364 2.75 32.78 -9.01
N SER A 365 2.46 31.78 -8.17
CA SER A 365 2.88 31.80 -6.77
C SER A 365 4.38 31.60 -6.63
N ARG A 366 5.08 32.61 -6.10
CA ARG A 366 6.50 32.50 -5.73
C ARG A 366 6.76 31.38 -4.72
N PHE A 367 5.79 31.03 -3.88
CA PHE A 367 5.97 29.93 -2.91
C PHE A 367 6.03 28.56 -3.60
N LEU A 368 5.25 28.37 -4.67
CA LEU A 368 5.24 27.12 -5.44
C LEU A 368 6.48 26.98 -6.32
N SER A 369 6.91 28.09 -6.96
CA SER A 369 8.05 28.10 -7.88
C SER A 369 9.41 28.32 -7.21
N ARG A 370 9.45 28.72 -5.94
CA ARG A 370 10.71 28.93 -5.22
C ARG A 370 11.36 27.59 -4.90
N GLU A 371 12.58 27.46 -5.39
CA GLU A 371 13.48 26.36 -5.06
C GLU A 371 14.59 26.86 -4.13
N VAL A 372 14.97 26.02 -3.16
CA VAL A 372 16.12 26.20 -2.29
C VAL A 372 17.10 25.09 -2.63
N ARG A 373 18.35 25.46 -2.91
CA ARG A 373 19.42 24.51 -3.19
C ARG A 373 20.20 24.23 -1.93
N ALA A 374 20.40 22.94 -1.61
CA ALA A 374 21.33 22.49 -0.59
C ALA A 374 22.26 21.46 -1.23
N GLY A 375 23.48 21.89 -1.57
CA GLY A 375 24.42 21.07 -2.33
C GLY A 375 23.89 20.75 -3.75
N PRO A 376 23.99 19.50 -4.22
CA PRO A 376 23.50 19.11 -5.55
C PRO A 376 21.96 19.00 -5.63
N PHE A 377 21.25 19.13 -4.51
CA PHE A 377 19.81 18.93 -4.43
C PHE A 377 19.05 20.26 -4.46
N ALA A 378 17.99 20.31 -5.27
CA ALA A 378 17.05 21.43 -5.33
C ALA A 378 15.71 21.01 -4.70
N PHE A 379 15.27 21.76 -3.68
CA PHE A 379 14.03 21.51 -2.95
C PHE A 379 13.02 22.62 -3.26
N SER A 380 11.82 22.26 -3.70
CA SER A 380 10.72 23.22 -3.76
C SER A 380 10.28 23.54 -2.33
N VAL A 381 10.20 24.84 -1.99
CA VAL A 381 9.79 25.27 -0.64
C VAL A 381 8.37 24.80 -0.33
N PHE A 382 7.48 24.81 -1.33
CA PHE A 382 6.13 24.26 -1.17
C PHE A 382 6.14 22.76 -0.86
N ARG A 383 6.87 21.96 -1.65
CA ARG A 383 6.97 20.50 -1.43
C ARG A 383 7.49 20.20 -0.02
N LEU A 384 8.59 20.86 0.36
CA LEU A 384 9.18 20.69 1.69
C LEU A 384 8.18 21.04 2.80
N THR A 385 7.52 22.19 2.70
CA THR A 385 6.62 22.68 3.75
C THR A 385 5.38 21.80 3.88
N TRP A 386 4.70 21.52 2.77
CA TRP A 386 3.42 20.81 2.81
C TRP A 386 3.61 19.32 3.13
N ARG A 387 4.60 18.65 2.52
CA ARG A 387 4.86 17.23 2.80
C ARG A 387 5.27 17.04 4.25
N THR A 388 6.07 17.95 4.82
CA THR A 388 6.41 17.93 6.26
C THR A 388 5.17 18.13 7.12
N ALA A 389 4.32 19.13 6.81
CA ALA A 389 3.10 19.37 7.55
C ALA A 389 2.13 18.18 7.50
N PHE A 390 2.05 17.50 6.35
CA PHE A 390 1.29 16.26 6.18
C PHE A 390 1.78 15.15 7.10
N VAL A 391 3.09 14.86 7.08
CA VAL A 391 3.68 13.82 7.92
C VAL A 391 3.42 14.14 9.39
N CYS A 392 3.72 15.37 9.83
CA CYS A 392 3.45 15.81 11.21
C CYS A 392 1.98 15.63 11.61
N LEU A 393 1.04 16.02 10.74
CA LEU A 393 -0.39 15.86 11.00
C LEU A 393 -0.77 14.38 11.16
N THR A 394 -0.35 13.51 10.23
CA THR A 394 -0.64 12.07 10.31
C THR A 394 -0.01 11.41 11.53
N THR A 395 1.20 11.82 11.93
CA THR A 395 1.85 11.36 13.16
C THR A 395 1.08 11.78 14.40
N VAL A 396 0.60 13.03 14.48
CA VAL A 396 -0.23 13.49 15.61
C VAL A 396 -1.54 12.70 15.68
N VAL A 397 -2.18 12.44 14.54
CA VAL A 397 -3.41 11.61 14.50
C VAL A 397 -3.11 10.17 14.94
N ALA A 398 -1.98 9.58 14.53
CA ALA A 398 -1.55 8.26 14.99
C ALA A 398 -1.34 8.21 16.51
N MET A 399 -0.81 9.27 17.12
CA MET A 399 -0.63 9.37 18.58
C MET A 399 -1.97 9.49 19.33
N LEU A 400 -3.01 10.03 18.70
CA LEU A 400 -4.35 10.17 19.29
C LEU A 400 -5.15 8.86 19.23
N LEU A 401 -4.90 8.02 18.23
CA LEU A 401 -5.67 6.81 17.93
C LEU A 401 -4.75 5.61 17.62
N PRO A 402 -3.96 5.10 18.57
CA PRO A 402 -2.95 4.06 18.33
C PRO A 402 -3.53 2.64 18.21
N PHE A 403 -4.70 2.47 17.58
CA PHE A 403 -5.42 1.18 17.48
C PHE A 403 -5.18 0.54 16.11
N PHE A 404 -4.17 -0.32 16.01
CA PHE A 404 -3.74 -0.88 14.73
C PHE A 404 -4.85 -1.70 14.02
N GLY A 405 -5.39 -2.73 14.67
CA GLY A 405 -6.40 -3.61 14.06
C GLY A 405 -7.70 -2.88 13.69
N ASP A 406 -8.15 -1.96 14.55
CA ASP A 406 -9.37 -1.17 14.29
C ASP A 406 -9.20 -0.20 13.11
N VAL A 407 -8.06 0.46 13.00
CA VAL A 407 -7.75 1.36 11.88
C VAL A 407 -7.65 0.57 10.57
N VAL A 408 -6.90 -0.53 10.56
CA VAL A 408 -6.70 -1.37 9.38
C VAL A 408 -8.02 -1.97 8.88
N GLY A 409 -8.84 -2.53 9.78
CA GLY A 409 -10.13 -3.10 9.43
C GLY A 409 -11.09 -2.07 8.83
N LEU A 410 -11.11 -0.85 9.39
CA LEU A 410 -11.94 0.24 8.88
C LEU A 410 -11.48 0.71 7.50
N LEU A 411 -10.17 0.87 7.29
CA LEU A 411 -9.60 1.29 6.00
C LEU A 411 -9.87 0.25 4.92
N GLY A 412 -9.66 -1.03 5.22
CA GLY A 412 -10.01 -2.13 4.32
C GLY A 412 -11.48 -2.07 3.94
N ALA A 413 -12.37 -2.04 4.93
CA ALA A 413 -13.80 -2.05 4.70
C ALA A 413 -14.31 -0.85 3.86
N ILE A 414 -13.83 0.37 4.14
CA ILE A 414 -14.28 1.57 3.42
C ILE A 414 -13.70 1.62 2.00
N SER A 415 -12.48 1.13 1.79
CA SER A 415 -11.81 1.23 0.50
C SER A 415 -12.07 0.05 -0.45
N PHE A 416 -12.31 -1.15 0.08
CA PHE A 416 -12.38 -2.38 -0.70
C PHE A 416 -13.48 -2.35 -1.76
N TRP A 417 -14.75 -2.17 -1.38
CA TRP A 417 -15.80 -2.10 -2.39
C TRP A 417 -15.61 -0.97 -3.39
N PRO A 418 -15.49 0.32 -2.99
CA PRO A 418 -15.48 1.39 -3.98
C PRO A 418 -14.23 1.34 -4.88
N LEU A 419 -13.04 1.16 -4.31
CA LEU A 419 -11.77 1.32 -5.02
C LEU A 419 -11.20 0.01 -5.58
N THR A 420 -11.36 -1.11 -4.88
CA THR A 420 -10.87 -2.41 -5.36
C THR A 420 -11.86 -3.08 -6.30
N VAL A 421 -13.18 -2.89 -6.11
CA VAL A 421 -14.20 -3.64 -6.86
C VAL A 421 -15.04 -2.78 -7.78
N TYR A 422 -15.75 -1.78 -7.25
CA TYR A 422 -16.77 -1.02 -7.95
C TYR A 422 -16.20 -0.23 -9.13
N PHE A 423 -15.24 0.66 -8.90
CA PHE A 423 -14.68 1.48 -9.96
C PHE A 423 -14.01 0.65 -11.06
N PRO A 424 -13.17 -0.38 -10.77
CA PRO A 424 -12.62 -1.25 -11.80
C PRO A 424 -13.69 -1.96 -12.62
N VAL A 425 -14.74 -2.46 -11.98
CA VAL A 425 -15.86 -3.13 -12.67
C VAL A 425 -16.64 -2.14 -13.55
N GLN A 426 -17.01 -0.96 -13.05
CA GLN A 426 -17.76 0.02 -13.83
C GLN A 426 -16.93 0.59 -14.98
N MET A 427 -15.64 0.89 -14.75
CA MET A 427 -14.73 1.33 -15.82
C MET A 427 -14.63 0.27 -16.90
N TYR A 428 -14.45 -0.99 -16.52
CA TYR A 428 -14.38 -2.10 -17.47
C TYR A 428 -15.67 -2.26 -18.29
N ILE A 429 -16.84 -2.23 -17.64
CA ILE A 429 -18.15 -2.32 -18.30
C ILE A 429 -18.29 -1.22 -19.35
N LYS A 430 -17.98 0.03 -18.98
CA LYS A 430 -18.12 1.18 -19.86
C LYS A 430 -17.12 1.15 -21.01
N GLN A 431 -15.85 0.90 -20.71
CA GLN A 431 -14.78 0.92 -21.72
C GLN A 431 -14.87 -0.24 -22.72
N ARG A 432 -15.31 -1.42 -22.28
CA ARG A 432 -15.47 -2.59 -23.17
C ARG A 432 -16.88 -2.72 -23.76
N GLY A 433 -17.77 -1.75 -23.51
CA GLY A 433 -19.13 -1.78 -24.03
C GLY A 433 -19.90 -3.03 -23.63
N VAL A 434 -19.71 -3.53 -22.40
CA VAL A 434 -20.35 -4.79 -21.96
C VAL A 434 -21.87 -4.60 -21.97
N ARG A 435 -22.57 -5.36 -22.83
CA ARG A 435 -24.02 -5.26 -23.01
C ARG A 435 -24.73 -5.47 -21.68
N ARG A 436 -25.59 -4.51 -21.30
CA ARG A 436 -26.45 -4.63 -20.10
C ARG A 436 -27.26 -5.92 -20.16
N TRP A 437 -27.44 -6.57 -19.01
CA TRP A 437 -28.13 -7.86 -18.87
C TRP A 437 -27.50 -9.05 -19.59
N SER A 438 -26.34 -8.90 -20.22
CA SER A 438 -25.56 -10.08 -20.60
C SER A 438 -25.10 -10.84 -19.36
N THR A 439 -24.85 -12.15 -19.49
CA THR A 439 -24.33 -12.99 -18.40
C THR A 439 -23.11 -12.35 -17.73
N ARG A 440 -22.19 -11.81 -18.55
CA ARG A 440 -21.00 -11.11 -18.05
C ARG A 440 -21.34 -9.87 -17.22
N TRP A 441 -22.29 -9.05 -17.70
CA TRP A 441 -22.73 -7.87 -16.96
C TRP A 441 -23.37 -8.25 -15.62
N VAL A 442 -24.25 -9.25 -15.62
CA VAL A 442 -24.91 -9.74 -14.41
C VAL A 442 -23.88 -10.26 -13.41
N CYS A 443 -22.93 -11.11 -13.83
CA CYS A 443 -21.87 -11.62 -12.95
C CYS A 443 -21.03 -10.48 -12.34
N LEU A 444 -20.65 -9.48 -13.13
CA LEU A 444 -19.88 -8.33 -12.67
C LEU A 444 -20.65 -7.47 -11.65
N GLN A 445 -21.94 -7.24 -11.88
CA GLN A 445 -22.76 -6.48 -10.93
C GLN A 445 -23.05 -7.28 -9.66
N THR A 446 -23.32 -8.58 -9.76
CA THR A 446 -23.48 -9.46 -8.60
C THR A 446 -22.21 -9.50 -7.75
N LEU A 447 -21.04 -9.61 -8.38
CA LEU A 447 -19.75 -9.53 -7.69
C LEU A 447 -19.60 -8.21 -6.92
N SER A 448 -19.87 -7.08 -7.61
CA SER A 448 -19.83 -5.75 -7.01
C SER A 448 -20.79 -5.61 -5.83
N ALA A 449 -22.04 -6.09 -5.97
CA ALA A 449 -23.05 -6.05 -4.92
C ALA A 449 -22.68 -6.93 -3.71
N ALA A 450 -22.14 -8.13 -3.93
CA ALA A 450 -21.66 -8.99 -2.85
C ALA A 450 -20.52 -8.32 -2.07
N CYS A 451 -19.54 -7.74 -2.77
CA CYS A 451 -18.42 -7.03 -2.14
C CYS A 451 -18.88 -5.77 -1.39
N PHE A 452 -19.93 -5.08 -1.86
CA PHE A 452 -20.55 -3.96 -1.16
C PHE A 452 -21.07 -4.41 0.20
N LEU A 453 -21.84 -5.49 0.25
CA LEU A 453 -22.41 -6.01 1.50
C LEU A 453 -21.31 -6.40 2.49
N VAL A 454 -20.25 -7.08 2.02
CA VAL A 454 -19.10 -7.44 2.86
C VAL A 454 -18.38 -6.19 3.38
N SER A 455 -18.20 -5.16 2.55
CA SER A 455 -17.56 -3.89 2.95
C SER A 455 -18.38 -3.14 3.99
N VAL A 456 -19.70 -3.06 3.81
CA VAL A 456 -20.61 -2.46 4.79
C VAL A 456 -20.55 -3.23 6.11
N ALA A 457 -20.59 -4.55 6.06
CA ALA A 457 -20.50 -5.38 7.25
C ALA A 457 -19.17 -5.18 7.99
N GLY A 458 -18.04 -5.19 7.27
CA GLY A 458 -16.72 -4.92 7.83
C GLY A 458 -16.58 -3.52 8.44
N ALA A 459 -17.20 -2.50 7.82
CA ALA A 459 -17.19 -1.15 8.35
C ALA A 459 -18.01 -1.05 9.65
N VAL A 460 -19.16 -1.73 9.73
CA VAL A 460 -19.96 -1.81 10.96
C VAL A 460 -19.17 -2.52 12.08
N GLY A 461 -18.50 -3.63 11.79
CA GLY A 461 -17.65 -4.33 12.76
C GLY A 461 -16.50 -3.45 13.28
N SER A 462 -15.77 -2.82 12.36
CA SER A 462 -14.59 -2.01 12.70
C SER A 462 -14.97 -0.73 13.44
N THR A 463 -16.08 -0.07 13.09
CA THR A 463 -16.56 1.13 13.81
C THR A 463 -16.95 0.82 15.25
N ALA A 464 -17.57 -0.34 15.49
CA ALA A 464 -17.85 -0.81 16.85
C ALA A 464 -16.56 -1.04 17.66
N GLY A 465 -15.51 -1.58 17.03
CA GLY A 465 -14.16 -1.73 17.60
C GLY A 465 -13.54 -0.37 18.00
N VAL A 466 -13.44 0.56 17.04
CA VAL A 466 -12.92 1.92 17.28
C VAL A 466 -13.66 2.62 18.41
N MET A 467 -15.00 2.59 18.42
CA MET A 467 -15.80 3.24 19.46
C MET A 467 -15.55 2.63 20.86
N GLY A 468 -15.31 1.32 20.93
CA GLY A 468 -14.94 0.65 22.17
C GLY A 468 -13.56 1.09 22.65
N ALA A 469 -12.57 1.11 21.75
CA ALA A 469 -11.19 1.48 22.05
C ALA A 469 -11.05 2.94 22.50
N VAL A 470 -11.71 3.87 21.81
CA VAL A 470 -11.69 5.31 22.13
C VAL A 470 -12.26 5.60 23.52
N LYS A 471 -13.31 4.90 23.96
CA LYS A 471 -13.89 5.09 25.30
C LYS A 471 -12.94 4.75 26.44
N LEU A 472 -11.98 3.87 26.19
CA LEU A 472 -11.02 3.38 27.19
C LEU A 472 -9.67 4.10 27.12
N HIS A 473 -9.38 4.77 26.01
CA HIS A 473 -8.07 5.37 25.76
C HIS A 473 -7.96 6.80 26.29
N ARG A 474 -6.83 7.11 26.92
CA ARG A 474 -6.45 8.46 27.32
C ARG A 474 -5.31 8.94 26.41
N PRO A 475 -5.56 9.89 25.49
CA PRO A 475 -4.53 10.34 24.58
C PRO A 475 -3.36 10.96 25.34
N PHE A 476 -2.14 10.66 24.88
CA PHE A 476 -0.87 11.14 25.45
C PHE A 476 -0.59 10.73 26.91
N SER A 477 -1.40 9.87 27.55
CA SER A 477 -0.91 9.21 28.76
C SER A 477 0.18 8.24 28.32
N GLY A 478 1.37 8.33 28.93
CA GLY A 478 2.48 7.42 28.64
C GLY A 478 2.21 5.95 28.99
N TYR A 479 0.97 5.62 29.36
CA TYR A 479 0.45 4.34 29.86
C TYR A 479 -1.01 4.16 29.48
#